data_AF-A0A8T3PNF7-F1
#
_entry.id   AF-A0A8T3PNF7-F1
#
_cell.length_a   1.000
_cell.length_b   1.000
_cell.length_c   1.000
_cell.angle_alpha   90.00
_cell.angle_beta   90.00
_cell.angle_gamma   90.00
#
_symmetry.space_group_name_H-M   'P 1'
#
loop_
_entity.id
_entity.type
_entity.pdbx_description
1 polymer ?
#
loop_
_entity_poly.entity_id
_entity_poly.type
_entity_poly.pdbx_seq_one_letter_code
_entity_poly.pdbx_strand_id
1 'polypeptide(L)'
;MGTRKNQATLTANEKARFVAAVLQLKANGRYDLYVRQHRDLFDANIHRTAWFFPWHREFLLRLERDLQAIDPTVTLPYWDWTIDRLPSASPWADDFMGGNGVPAGGAVQSGPFAFRNGRWTLNVRDNPADPIELERALGSGGPLPTADTVRNFLARVPYSNFRSGLEISVHNIVHVWIGGSAAMASSPNDPAFFLLHCNVDRLWAQWQALHPGETAYQSDGAGRGLNDPMLPWNNEVNPPTPARVLDHTALGYTYDTDVVVDPPVDLTVGAPPTQASIGQPGELDWYRFVVPAAGGFTIETQGPTDVFMSLFGPNSQTALVTEDDDTGQDVNARIESNLSAGTYFVRIRHFQTAGTGSYGISVIGAAVPIPEIPVNGPAVQGNIAAANESDMYTFTAGVTATYTMETAGNTDTFLTLLGPNSQTAFITQDDDSGPGSNSRIVRALMPGAYFLRVRHYSATGTGPYSIFVRR
;
A
#
# COMPACT_ATOMS: atom_id res chain seq x y z
N MET A 1 -12.94 11.19 6.67
CA MET A 1 -12.85 10.12 5.65
C MET A 1 -12.52 8.82 6.39
N GLY A 2 -13.17 7.72 6.01
CA GLY A 2 -13.42 6.59 6.91
C GLY A 2 -13.27 5.23 6.25
N THR A 3 -13.58 4.17 7.00
CA THR A 3 -13.43 2.79 6.55
C THR A 3 -14.61 2.36 5.69
N ARG A 4 -14.33 1.90 4.47
CA ARG A 4 -15.26 1.20 3.58
C ARG A 4 -15.40 -0.24 4.06
N LYS A 5 -16.60 -0.63 4.46
CA LYS A 5 -16.88 -1.93 5.07
C LYS A 5 -17.50 -2.91 4.09
N ASN A 6 -17.36 -4.20 4.37
CA ASN A 6 -18.18 -5.22 3.73
C ASN A 6 -19.65 -4.90 3.98
N GLN A 7 -20.48 -4.93 2.94
CA GLN A 7 -21.93 -4.74 3.08
C GLN A 7 -22.56 -5.69 4.11
N ALA A 8 -22.01 -6.91 4.25
CA ALA A 8 -22.51 -7.94 5.16
C ALA A 8 -22.30 -7.59 6.64
N THR A 9 -21.32 -6.75 6.96
CA THR A 9 -20.99 -6.35 8.34
C THR A 9 -21.63 -5.02 8.73
N LEU A 10 -22.31 -4.35 7.79
CA LEU A 10 -23.06 -3.14 8.10
C LEU A 10 -24.18 -3.42 9.10
N THR A 11 -24.25 -2.59 10.13
CA THR A 11 -25.40 -2.52 11.01
C THR A 11 -26.64 -2.00 10.26
N ALA A 12 -27.83 -2.28 10.80
CA ALA A 12 -29.08 -1.75 10.25
C ALA A 12 -29.08 -0.22 10.15
N ASN A 13 -28.45 0.47 11.10
CA ASN A 13 -28.34 1.93 11.10
C ASN A 13 -27.41 2.43 9.98
N GLU A 14 -26.27 1.77 9.74
CA GLU A 14 -25.37 2.12 8.64
C GLU A 14 -26.04 1.92 7.27
N LYS A 15 -26.75 0.79 7.08
CA LYS A 15 -27.56 0.56 5.87
C LYS A 15 -28.60 1.66 5.66
N ALA A 16 -29.36 2.00 6.71
CA ALA A 16 -30.40 3.03 6.64
C ALA A 16 -29.83 4.40 6.28
N ARG A 17 -28.68 4.80 6.87
CA ARG A 17 -28.01 6.08 6.57
C ARG A 17 -27.49 6.13 5.15
N PHE A 18 -26.84 5.06 4.68
CA PHE A 18 -26.38 4.96 3.30
C PHE A 18 -27.54 5.11 2.31
N VAL A 19 -28.60 4.32 2.49
CA VAL A 19 -29.81 4.37 1.64
C VAL A 19 -30.44 5.77 1.67
N ALA A 20 -30.58 6.38 2.84
CA ALA A 20 -31.14 7.72 2.96
C ALA A 20 -30.31 8.78 2.22
N ALA A 21 -28.97 8.73 2.36
CA ALA A 21 -28.07 9.64 1.67
C ALA A 21 -28.13 9.46 0.14
N VAL A 22 -28.18 8.22 -0.36
CA VAL A 22 -28.32 7.94 -1.80
C VAL A 22 -29.65 8.48 -2.34
N LEU A 23 -30.76 8.24 -1.63
CA LEU A 23 -32.08 8.76 -2.03
C LEU A 23 -32.11 10.29 -2.02
N GLN A 24 -31.45 10.94 -1.06
CA GLN A 24 -31.36 12.40 -1.00
C GLN A 24 -30.48 12.97 -2.13
N LEU A 25 -29.37 12.30 -2.46
CA LEU A 25 -28.53 12.65 -3.61
C LEU A 25 -29.26 12.46 -4.94
N LYS A 26 -30.18 11.49 -5.02
CA LYS A 26 -31.08 11.34 -6.15
C LYS A 26 -32.11 12.47 -6.22
N ALA A 27 -32.75 12.79 -5.10
CA ALA A 27 -33.79 13.82 -5.03
C ALA A 27 -33.30 15.22 -5.42
N ASN A 28 -32.02 15.53 -5.16
CA ASN A 28 -31.42 16.82 -5.55
C ASN A 28 -30.84 16.83 -6.99
N GLY A 29 -30.99 15.73 -7.74
CA GLY A 29 -30.53 15.59 -9.12
C GLY A 29 -29.03 15.32 -9.30
N ARG A 30 -28.25 15.33 -8.22
CA ARG A 30 -26.79 15.16 -8.30
C ARG A 30 -26.38 13.73 -8.63
N TYR A 31 -27.15 12.73 -8.20
CA TYR A 31 -26.92 11.33 -8.58
C TYR A 31 -26.97 11.13 -10.10
N ASP A 32 -27.86 11.85 -10.80
CA ASP A 32 -28.01 11.72 -12.25
C ASP A 32 -26.78 12.23 -13.02
N LEU A 33 -25.94 13.08 -12.40
CA LEU A 33 -24.66 13.48 -12.98
C LEU A 33 -23.68 12.31 -13.04
N TYR A 34 -23.66 11.46 -12.02
CA TYR A 34 -22.83 10.25 -12.00
C TYR A 34 -23.24 9.26 -13.09
N VAL A 35 -24.55 9.02 -13.21
CA VAL A 35 -25.09 8.14 -14.28
C VAL A 35 -24.72 8.68 -15.66
N ARG A 36 -24.91 9.98 -15.89
CA ARG A 36 -24.59 10.63 -17.17
C ARG A 36 -23.12 10.58 -17.48
N GLN A 37 -22.27 10.89 -16.50
CA GLN A 37 -20.82 10.89 -16.68
C GLN A 37 -20.30 9.51 -17.06
N HIS A 38 -20.74 8.45 -16.38
CA HIS A 38 -20.32 7.09 -16.71
C HIS A 38 -20.84 6.68 -18.10
N ARG A 39 -22.11 6.94 -18.41
CA ARG A 39 -22.71 6.62 -19.73
C ARG A 39 -21.97 7.31 -20.87
N ASP A 40 -21.73 8.62 -20.74
CA ASP A 40 -21.13 9.43 -21.82
C ASP A 40 -19.64 9.09 -22.05
N LEU A 41 -18.98 8.54 -21.04
CA LEU A 41 -17.57 8.12 -21.12
C LEU A 41 -17.38 6.61 -21.27
N PHE A 42 -18.46 5.83 -21.32
CA PHE A 42 -18.43 4.36 -21.27
C PHE A 42 -17.48 3.76 -22.31
N ASP A 43 -17.63 4.19 -23.57
CA ASP A 43 -16.77 3.79 -24.69
C ASP A 43 -15.58 4.74 -24.92
N ALA A 44 -15.53 5.86 -24.17
CA ALA A 44 -14.58 6.95 -24.37
C ALA A 44 -13.52 7.02 -23.26
N ASN A 45 -12.87 5.89 -22.99
CA ASN A 45 -11.63 5.71 -22.21
C ASN A 45 -11.75 5.21 -20.76
N ILE A 46 -12.93 4.90 -20.22
CA ILE A 46 -13.05 4.44 -18.82
C ILE A 46 -13.13 2.91 -18.69
N HIS A 47 -13.38 2.20 -19.80
CA HIS A 47 -13.38 0.73 -19.89
C HIS A 47 -12.41 0.23 -20.95
N ARG A 48 -11.86 -0.96 -20.73
CA ARG A 48 -10.87 -1.67 -21.56
C ARG A 48 -9.59 -0.88 -21.76
N THR A 49 -9.34 0.09 -20.88
CA THR A 49 -8.16 0.94 -20.89
C THR A 49 -7.38 0.86 -19.57
N ALA A 50 -6.17 1.41 -19.57
CA ALA A 50 -5.37 1.58 -18.36
C ALA A 50 -6.07 2.41 -17.28
N TRP A 51 -6.96 3.35 -17.66
CA TRP A 51 -7.71 4.20 -16.74
C TRP A 51 -8.80 3.49 -15.95
N PHE A 52 -9.18 2.26 -16.30
CA PHE A 52 -10.27 1.54 -15.65
C PHE A 52 -10.24 1.64 -14.12
N PHE A 53 -9.15 1.26 -13.46
CA PHE A 53 -9.06 1.36 -12.01
C PHE A 53 -8.99 2.80 -11.47
N PRO A 54 -8.03 3.65 -11.87
CA PRO A 54 -7.91 4.99 -11.28
C PRO A 54 -9.13 5.87 -11.54
N TRP A 55 -9.79 5.73 -12.69
CA TRP A 55 -10.99 6.51 -13.00
C TRP A 55 -12.16 6.12 -12.09
N HIS A 56 -12.41 4.81 -11.93
CA HIS A 56 -13.48 4.34 -11.04
C HIS A 56 -13.18 4.66 -9.57
N ARG A 57 -11.92 4.60 -9.13
CA ARG A 57 -11.52 5.04 -7.77
C ARG A 57 -11.87 6.50 -7.52
N GLU A 58 -11.52 7.39 -8.44
CA GLU A 58 -11.86 8.82 -8.34
C GLU A 58 -13.38 9.05 -8.40
N PHE A 59 -14.08 8.31 -9.26
CA PHE A 59 -15.54 8.35 -9.37
C PHE A 59 -16.23 7.99 -8.05
N LEU A 60 -15.78 6.90 -7.40
CA LEU A 60 -16.24 6.47 -6.08
C LEU A 60 -15.94 7.52 -5.01
N LEU A 61 -14.71 8.04 -4.97
CA LEU A 61 -14.30 9.06 -4.00
C LEU A 61 -15.19 10.30 -4.07
N ARG A 62 -15.54 10.75 -5.28
CA ARG A 62 -16.45 11.89 -5.47
C ARG A 62 -17.85 11.59 -4.99
N LEU A 63 -18.41 10.42 -5.33
CA LEU A 63 -19.72 10.03 -4.83
C LEU A 63 -19.72 10.00 -3.29
N GLU A 64 -18.71 9.37 -2.69
CA GLU A 64 -18.58 9.27 -1.24
C GLU A 64 -18.54 10.64 -0.56
N ARG A 65 -17.79 11.59 -1.11
CA ARG A 65 -17.75 12.98 -0.61
C ARG A 65 -19.11 13.67 -0.70
N ASP A 66 -19.86 13.44 -1.78
CA ASP A 66 -21.20 14.01 -1.95
C ASP A 66 -22.22 13.38 -0.98
N LEU A 67 -22.10 12.09 -0.70
CA LEU A 67 -22.89 11.43 0.34
C LEU A 67 -22.50 11.94 1.74
N GLN A 68 -21.21 12.18 2.00
CA GLN A 68 -20.72 12.74 3.25
C GLN A 68 -21.14 14.19 3.49
N ALA A 69 -21.36 14.95 2.42
CA ALA A 69 -21.97 16.28 2.51
C ALA A 69 -23.45 16.22 2.96
N ILE A 70 -24.11 15.08 2.82
CA ILE A 70 -25.47 14.82 3.31
C ILE A 70 -25.42 14.23 4.73
N ASP A 71 -24.64 13.18 4.94
CA ASP A 71 -24.38 12.57 6.26
C ASP A 71 -22.89 12.24 6.39
N PRO A 72 -22.13 12.97 7.24
CA PRO A 72 -20.68 12.82 7.34
C PRO A 72 -20.22 11.46 7.89
N THR A 73 -21.14 10.64 8.40
CA THR A 73 -20.85 9.28 8.90
C THR A 73 -20.94 8.20 7.82
N VAL A 74 -21.46 8.52 6.63
CA VAL A 74 -21.61 7.57 5.54
C VAL A 74 -20.26 7.32 4.85
N THR A 75 -19.93 6.05 4.66
CA THR A 75 -18.89 5.58 3.75
C THR A 75 -19.50 4.64 2.71
N LEU A 76 -18.84 4.46 1.57
CA LEU A 76 -19.29 3.49 0.58
C LEU A 76 -19.00 2.06 1.07
N PRO A 77 -20.01 1.18 1.14
CA PRO A 77 -19.76 -0.24 1.36
C PRO A 77 -19.29 -0.92 0.09
N TYR A 78 -18.64 -2.07 0.23
CA TYR A 78 -18.32 -2.95 -0.88
C TYR A 78 -19.12 -4.25 -0.79
N TRP A 79 -19.48 -4.83 -1.94
CA TRP A 79 -20.12 -6.14 -2.00
C TRP A 79 -19.11 -7.23 -2.33
N ASP A 80 -18.83 -8.12 -1.38
CA ASP A 80 -18.03 -9.31 -1.64
C ASP A 80 -18.88 -10.40 -2.31
N TRP A 81 -19.00 -10.32 -3.64
CA TRP A 81 -19.68 -11.32 -4.46
C TRP A 81 -19.01 -12.69 -4.45
N THR A 82 -17.81 -12.85 -3.85
CA THR A 82 -17.23 -14.19 -3.68
C THR A 82 -17.88 -14.95 -2.53
N ILE A 83 -18.53 -14.24 -1.60
CA ILE A 83 -19.21 -14.76 -0.40
C ILE A 83 -20.73 -14.64 -0.52
N ASP A 84 -21.25 -13.41 -0.70
CA ASP A 84 -22.69 -13.13 -0.83
C ASP A 84 -23.15 -13.35 -2.28
N ARG A 85 -23.33 -14.61 -2.65
CA ARG A 85 -23.47 -15.06 -4.05
C ARG A 85 -24.90 -15.24 -4.55
N LEU A 86 -25.88 -15.27 -3.65
CA LEU A 86 -27.25 -15.67 -3.96
C LEU A 86 -28.15 -14.44 -4.17
N PRO A 87 -29.21 -14.53 -4.99
CA PRO A 87 -30.22 -13.47 -5.10
C PRO A 87 -30.93 -13.15 -3.77
N SER A 88 -30.88 -14.08 -2.80
CA SER A 88 -31.39 -13.91 -1.44
C SER A 88 -30.36 -13.42 -0.43
N ALA A 89 -29.14 -13.09 -0.86
CA ALA A 89 -28.08 -12.61 0.01
C ALA A 89 -28.36 -11.19 0.54
N SER A 90 -27.62 -10.81 1.58
CA SER A 90 -27.83 -9.56 2.33
C SER A 90 -27.73 -8.24 1.54
N PRO A 91 -27.01 -8.12 0.39
CA PRO A 91 -27.08 -6.90 -0.42
C PRO A 91 -28.50 -6.64 -0.94
N TRP A 92 -29.21 -7.71 -1.30
CA TRP A 92 -30.49 -7.69 -2.02
C TRP A 92 -31.72 -7.68 -1.10
N ALA A 93 -31.50 -7.50 0.21
CA ALA A 93 -32.57 -7.38 1.17
C ALA A 93 -33.34 -6.06 1.01
N ASP A 94 -34.60 -6.07 1.46
CA ASP A 94 -35.54 -4.93 1.35
C ASP A 94 -35.13 -3.72 2.20
N ASP A 95 -34.26 -3.90 3.19
CA ASP A 95 -33.70 -2.81 3.99
C ASP A 95 -32.46 -2.16 3.34
N PHE A 96 -32.02 -2.67 2.19
CA PHE A 96 -30.79 -2.23 1.53
C PHE A 96 -30.95 -2.02 0.02
N MET A 97 -30.44 -2.88 -0.88
CA MET A 97 -30.54 -2.62 -2.33
C MET A 97 -31.88 -3.03 -2.94
N GLY A 98 -32.71 -3.80 -2.23
CA GLY A 98 -33.92 -4.40 -2.78
C GLY A 98 -33.63 -5.61 -3.68
N GLY A 99 -34.66 -6.42 -3.91
CA GLY A 99 -34.52 -7.72 -4.56
C GLY A 99 -34.44 -7.68 -6.09
N ASN A 100 -34.83 -8.80 -6.70
CA ASN A 100 -34.85 -9.02 -8.14
C ASN A 100 -36.02 -8.29 -8.84
N GLY A 101 -35.94 -8.18 -10.17
CA GLY A 101 -37.06 -7.81 -11.01
C GLY A 101 -38.16 -8.86 -11.03
N VAL A 102 -39.41 -8.43 -11.25
CA VAL A 102 -40.57 -9.33 -11.42
C VAL A 102 -41.28 -9.05 -12.75
N PRO A 103 -41.26 -9.99 -13.73
CA PRO A 103 -40.41 -11.19 -13.78
C PRO A 103 -38.92 -10.83 -13.81
N ALA A 104 -38.01 -11.81 -13.73
CA ALA A 104 -36.58 -11.55 -13.86
C ALA A 104 -36.29 -10.79 -15.17
N GLY A 105 -35.53 -9.70 -15.07
CA GLY A 105 -35.30 -8.75 -16.16
C GLY A 105 -36.29 -7.58 -16.21
N GLY A 106 -37.36 -7.61 -15.41
CA GLY A 106 -38.31 -6.51 -15.27
C GLY A 106 -38.05 -5.63 -14.05
N ALA A 107 -39.03 -4.80 -13.70
CA ALA A 107 -38.93 -3.81 -12.65
C ALA A 107 -38.72 -4.45 -11.25
N VAL A 108 -37.78 -3.89 -10.49
CA VAL A 108 -37.55 -4.19 -9.07
C VAL A 108 -38.78 -3.81 -8.26
N GLN A 109 -39.32 -4.78 -7.51
CA GLN A 109 -40.58 -4.63 -6.77
C GLN A 109 -40.38 -4.42 -5.26
N SER A 110 -39.17 -4.50 -4.73
CA SER A 110 -38.92 -4.42 -3.28
C SER A 110 -37.73 -3.54 -2.94
N GLY A 111 -37.61 -3.18 -1.67
CA GLY A 111 -36.58 -2.28 -1.17
C GLY A 111 -36.77 -0.81 -1.53
N PRO A 112 -35.81 0.05 -1.13
CA PRO A 112 -35.96 1.51 -1.18
C PRO A 112 -35.97 2.08 -2.61
N PHE A 113 -35.31 1.39 -3.55
CA PHE A 113 -35.12 1.82 -4.94
C PHE A 113 -36.19 1.29 -5.92
N ALA A 114 -37.20 0.56 -5.42
CA ALA A 114 -38.34 0.15 -6.23
C ALA A 114 -39.13 1.38 -6.73
N PHE A 115 -39.48 1.40 -8.02
CA PHE A 115 -40.15 2.54 -8.67
C PHE A 115 -41.45 2.95 -7.97
N ARG A 116 -42.21 1.97 -7.47
CA ARG A 116 -43.47 2.18 -6.72
C ARG A 116 -43.35 3.11 -5.50
N ASN A 117 -42.14 3.29 -4.96
CA ASN A 117 -41.89 4.18 -3.84
C ASN A 117 -41.82 5.66 -4.25
N GLY A 118 -41.80 5.97 -5.56
CA GLY A 118 -41.78 7.33 -6.10
C GLY A 118 -40.48 8.11 -5.88
N ARG A 119 -39.40 7.44 -5.45
CA ARG A 119 -38.11 8.08 -5.11
C ARG A 119 -36.94 7.67 -6.01
N TRP A 120 -37.19 6.78 -6.98
CA TRP A 120 -36.14 6.22 -7.83
C TRP A 120 -36.61 6.06 -9.28
N THR A 121 -36.68 7.19 -10.00
CA THR A 121 -36.97 7.23 -11.44
C THR A 121 -35.67 7.33 -12.23
N LEU A 122 -35.48 6.51 -13.25
CA LEU A 122 -34.29 6.53 -14.10
C LEU A 122 -34.39 7.68 -15.13
N ASN A 123 -33.85 8.84 -14.77
CA ASN A 123 -33.90 10.06 -15.60
C ASN A 123 -32.86 10.05 -16.73
N VAL A 124 -31.73 9.40 -16.50
CA VAL A 124 -30.64 9.25 -17.47
C VAL A 124 -30.62 7.81 -17.93
N ARG A 125 -30.85 7.58 -19.22
CA ARG A 125 -30.95 6.26 -19.84
C ARG A 125 -30.07 6.22 -21.09
N ASP A 126 -29.77 5.02 -21.57
CA ASP A 126 -28.98 4.82 -22.79
C ASP A 126 -29.82 5.17 -24.02
N ASN A 127 -31.06 4.68 -24.04
CA ASN A 127 -32.08 5.04 -25.00
C ASN A 127 -33.25 5.74 -24.26
N PRO A 128 -33.78 6.87 -24.77
CA PRO A 128 -34.99 7.49 -24.21
C PRO A 128 -36.23 6.59 -24.15
N ALA A 129 -36.24 5.49 -24.91
CA ALA A 129 -37.30 4.47 -24.89
C ALA A 129 -37.10 3.39 -23.81
N ASP A 130 -35.94 3.31 -23.16
CA ASP A 130 -35.70 2.32 -22.10
C ASP A 130 -36.64 2.54 -20.91
N PRO A 131 -36.95 1.51 -20.11
CA PRO A 131 -37.79 1.65 -18.92
C PRO A 131 -37.29 2.74 -17.95
N ILE A 132 -38.23 3.36 -17.23
CA ILE A 132 -37.92 4.38 -16.22
C ILE A 132 -37.81 3.78 -14.82
N GLU A 133 -38.16 2.51 -14.69
CA GLU A 133 -38.00 1.70 -13.50
C GLU A 133 -36.62 1.06 -13.45
N LEU A 134 -36.08 0.87 -12.23
CA LEU A 134 -34.92 0.03 -12.03
C LEU A 134 -35.26 -1.42 -12.36
N GLU A 135 -34.47 -2.05 -13.24
CA GLU A 135 -34.67 -3.44 -13.66
C GLU A 135 -33.50 -4.33 -13.22
N ARG A 136 -33.79 -5.57 -12.82
CA ARG A 136 -32.78 -6.57 -12.43
C ARG A 136 -33.17 -7.98 -12.87
N ALA A 137 -32.16 -8.81 -13.12
CA ALA A 137 -32.30 -10.23 -13.46
C ALA A 137 -31.29 -11.08 -12.66
N LEU A 138 -31.26 -10.92 -11.34
CA LEU A 138 -30.25 -11.51 -10.44
C LEU A 138 -30.02 -13.00 -10.74
N GLY A 139 -28.79 -13.36 -11.10
CA GLY A 139 -28.35 -14.73 -11.39
C GLY A 139 -28.80 -15.30 -12.73
N SER A 140 -29.57 -14.57 -13.54
CA SER A 140 -30.04 -15.05 -14.84
C SER A 140 -28.92 -15.07 -15.90
N GLY A 141 -27.90 -14.22 -15.73
CA GLY A 141 -26.74 -14.12 -16.61
C GLY A 141 -25.64 -15.16 -16.38
N GLY A 142 -25.81 -16.09 -15.44
CA GLY A 142 -24.80 -17.10 -15.07
C GLY A 142 -24.32 -16.95 -13.62
N PRO A 143 -23.29 -17.71 -13.19
CA PRO A 143 -22.77 -17.65 -11.83
C PRO A 143 -21.79 -16.48 -11.61
N LEU A 144 -21.70 -15.99 -10.35
CA LEU A 144 -20.69 -15.00 -9.96
C LEU A 144 -19.26 -15.58 -9.99
N PRO A 145 -18.22 -14.76 -10.17
CA PRO A 145 -16.82 -15.18 -10.00
C PRO A 145 -16.56 -15.74 -8.60
N THR A 146 -15.78 -16.82 -8.48
CA THR A 146 -15.42 -17.43 -7.17
C THR A 146 -14.21 -16.75 -6.53
N ALA A 147 -13.96 -17.03 -5.25
CA ALA A 147 -12.73 -16.58 -4.58
C ALA A 147 -11.46 -17.09 -5.29
N ASP A 148 -11.48 -18.32 -5.81
CA ASP A 148 -10.37 -18.88 -6.58
C ASP A 148 -10.16 -18.15 -7.91
N THR A 149 -11.24 -17.79 -8.61
CA THR A 149 -11.17 -16.93 -9.81
C THR A 149 -10.51 -15.61 -9.46
N VAL A 150 -10.95 -14.94 -8.40
CA VAL A 150 -10.38 -13.67 -7.94
C VAL A 150 -8.91 -13.82 -7.58
N ARG A 151 -8.53 -14.84 -6.79
CA ARG A 151 -7.14 -15.10 -6.40
C ARG A 151 -6.23 -15.33 -7.62
N ASN A 152 -6.72 -16.05 -8.63
CA ASN A 152 -5.98 -16.29 -9.87
C ASN A 152 -5.72 -15.00 -10.65
N PHE A 153 -6.63 -14.02 -10.61
CA PHE A 153 -6.40 -12.72 -11.24
C PHE A 153 -5.49 -11.84 -10.38
N LEU A 154 -5.66 -11.84 -9.05
CA LEU A 154 -4.78 -11.12 -8.14
C LEU A 154 -3.31 -11.54 -8.25
N ALA A 155 -3.01 -12.77 -8.66
CA ALA A 155 -1.64 -13.23 -8.88
C ALA A 155 -1.01 -12.75 -10.21
N ARG A 156 -1.77 -12.12 -11.11
CA ARG A 156 -1.28 -11.77 -12.45
C ARG A 156 -0.44 -10.52 -12.43
N VAL A 157 0.68 -10.59 -13.13
CA VAL A 157 1.55 -9.45 -13.46
C VAL A 157 1.84 -9.50 -14.98
N PRO A 158 2.18 -8.36 -15.62
CA PRO A 158 2.19 -6.99 -15.07
C PRO A 158 0.76 -6.42 -14.90
N TYR A 159 0.63 -5.18 -14.42
CA TYR A 159 -0.64 -4.45 -14.23
C TYR A 159 -1.61 -4.63 -15.41
N SER A 160 -1.13 -4.57 -16.66
CA SER A 160 -2.01 -4.70 -17.84
C SER A 160 -2.74 -6.05 -17.91
N ASN A 161 -2.09 -7.14 -17.50
CA ASN A 161 -2.71 -8.48 -17.47
C ASN A 161 -3.69 -8.62 -16.30
N PHE A 162 -3.34 -8.09 -15.13
CA PHE A 162 -4.25 -8.01 -13.98
C PHE A 162 -5.51 -7.20 -14.33
N ARG A 163 -5.34 -5.96 -14.80
CA ARG A 163 -6.42 -5.04 -15.15
C ARG A 163 -7.35 -5.65 -16.19
N SER A 164 -6.81 -6.09 -17.32
CA SER A 164 -7.62 -6.68 -18.40
C SER A 164 -8.37 -7.92 -17.95
N GLY A 165 -7.70 -8.80 -17.20
CA GLY A 165 -8.28 -10.03 -16.69
C GLY A 165 -9.40 -9.79 -15.66
N LEU A 166 -9.16 -8.93 -14.68
CA LEU A 166 -10.14 -8.59 -13.65
C LEU A 166 -11.35 -7.89 -14.28
N GLU A 167 -11.13 -6.97 -15.21
CA GLU A 167 -12.21 -6.25 -15.90
C GLU A 167 -13.11 -7.21 -16.69
N ILE A 168 -12.51 -8.05 -17.54
CA ILE A 168 -13.26 -8.90 -18.49
C ILE A 168 -13.88 -10.12 -17.82
N SER A 169 -13.15 -10.78 -16.93
CA SER A 169 -13.53 -12.09 -16.40
C SER A 169 -14.09 -12.06 -14.98
N VAL A 170 -14.03 -10.90 -14.30
CA VAL A 170 -14.62 -10.72 -12.97
C VAL A 170 -15.67 -9.62 -13.02
N HIS A 171 -15.27 -8.36 -13.20
CA HIS A 171 -16.16 -7.20 -13.18
C HIS A 171 -17.36 -7.32 -14.15
N ASN A 172 -17.12 -7.65 -15.42
CA ASN A 172 -18.20 -7.76 -16.41
C ASN A 172 -19.21 -8.85 -16.04
N ILE A 173 -18.74 -9.97 -15.48
CA ILE A 173 -19.61 -11.07 -15.06
C ILE A 173 -20.52 -10.66 -13.90
N VAL A 174 -20.03 -9.80 -12.99
CA VAL A 174 -20.86 -9.31 -11.88
C VAL A 174 -21.96 -8.37 -12.37
N HIS A 175 -21.67 -7.46 -13.32
CA HIS A 175 -22.72 -6.64 -13.96
C HIS A 175 -23.77 -7.51 -14.67
N VAL A 176 -23.33 -8.51 -15.44
CA VAL A 176 -24.21 -9.46 -16.13
C VAL A 176 -25.04 -10.29 -15.15
N TRP A 177 -24.47 -10.64 -14.00
CA TRP A 177 -25.18 -11.37 -12.95
C TRP A 177 -26.31 -10.54 -12.34
N ILE A 178 -26.12 -9.24 -12.12
CA ILE A 178 -27.19 -8.34 -11.66
C ILE A 178 -28.26 -8.21 -12.77
N GLY A 179 -27.81 -8.02 -14.01
CA GLY A 179 -28.68 -7.88 -15.18
C GLY A 179 -29.51 -6.59 -15.18
N GLY A 180 -30.43 -6.47 -16.14
CA GLY A 180 -31.30 -5.30 -16.26
C GLY A 180 -30.48 -4.00 -16.39
N SER A 181 -30.80 -3.00 -15.57
CA SER A 181 -30.16 -1.68 -15.62
C SER A 181 -28.64 -1.74 -15.39
N ALA A 182 -28.14 -2.73 -14.63
CA ALA A 182 -26.71 -2.88 -14.36
C ALA A 182 -25.88 -3.34 -15.57
N ALA A 183 -26.51 -3.86 -16.63
CA ALA A 183 -25.81 -4.32 -17.84
C ALA A 183 -25.60 -3.21 -18.89
N MET A 184 -26.03 -1.98 -18.60
CA MET A 184 -26.08 -0.85 -19.55
C MET A 184 -24.91 0.13 -19.34
N ALA A 185 -24.68 1.05 -20.27
CA ALA A 185 -23.71 2.14 -20.08
C ALA A 185 -24.14 3.09 -18.96
N SER A 186 -25.44 3.23 -18.73
CA SER A 186 -26.03 3.89 -17.57
C SER A 186 -26.17 2.98 -16.33
N SER A 187 -25.33 1.95 -16.20
CA SER A 187 -25.33 1.02 -15.06
C SER A 187 -25.30 1.65 -13.66
N PRO A 188 -24.76 2.86 -13.41
CA PRO A 188 -24.92 3.52 -12.12
C PRO A 188 -26.37 3.84 -11.75
N ASN A 189 -27.35 3.69 -12.64
CA ASN A 189 -28.78 3.73 -12.29
C ASN A 189 -29.16 2.70 -11.22
N ASP A 190 -28.44 1.59 -11.13
CA ASP A 190 -28.53 0.64 -10.03
C ASP A 190 -27.52 1.04 -8.92
N PRO A 191 -27.95 1.38 -7.69
CA PRO A 191 -27.04 1.69 -6.59
C PRO A 191 -26.04 0.57 -6.26
N ALA A 192 -26.35 -0.69 -6.61
CA ALA A 192 -25.42 -1.81 -6.46
C ALA A 192 -24.14 -1.65 -7.30
N PHE A 193 -24.15 -0.79 -8.33
CA PHE A 193 -22.97 -0.39 -9.10
C PHE A 193 -21.83 0.07 -8.16
N PHE A 194 -22.15 0.89 -7.17
CA PHE A 194 -21.13 1.49 -6.30
C PHE A 194 -20.56 0.47 -5.31
N LEU A 195 -21.38 -0.47 -4.84
CA LEU A 195 -20.91 -1.59 -4.01
C LEU A 195 -20.01 -2.53 -4.81
N LEU A 196 -20.37 -2.77 -6.07
CA LEU A 196 -19.60 -3.57 -7.00
C LEU A 196 -18.22 -2.93 -7.23
N HIS A 197 -18.21 -1.67 -7.66
CA HIS A 197 -16.98 -0.95 -7.96
C HIS A 197 -16.13 -0.66 -6.73
N CYS A 198 -16.72 -0.47 -5.54
CA CYS A 198 -15.95 -0.43 -4.29
C CYS A 198 -15.19 -1.73 -4.02
N ASN A 199 -15.72 -2.89 -4.39
CA ASN A 199 -14.99 -4.15 -4.25
C ASN A 199 -13.95 -4.32 -5.38
N VAL A 200 -14.22 -3.85 -6.60
CA VAL A 200 -13.18 -3.79 -7.67
C VAL A 200 -12.00 -2.94 -7.21
N ASP A 201 -12.27 -1.79 -6.61
CA ASP A 201 -11.28 -0.89 -6.06
C ASP A 201 -10.48 -1.53 -4.90
N ARG A 202 -11.16 -2.26 -4.01
CA ARG A 202 -10.54 -3.07 -2.95
C ARG A 202 -9.59 -4.13 -3.53
N LEU A 203 -9.99 -4.82 -4.59
CA LEU A 203 -9.16 -5.83 -5.24
C LEU A 203 -7.93 -5.21 -5.91
N TRP A 204 -8.02 -3.98 -6.43
CA TRP A 204 -6.85 -3.25 -6.91
C TRP A 204 -5.90 -2.89 -5.77
N ALA A 205 -6.41 -2.38 -4.64
CA ALA A 205 -5.60 -2.12 -3.44
C ALA A 205 -4.88 -3.40 -2.95
N GLN A 206 -5.58 -4.53 -2.89
CA GLN A 206 -4.99 -5.83 -2.56
C GLN A 206 -3.91 -6.25 -3.56
N TRP A 207 -4.13 -6.06 -4.86
CA TRP A 207 -3.12 -6.35 -5.88
C TRP A 207 -1.86 -5.46 -5.69
N GLN A 208 -2.03 -4.17 -5.43
CA GLN A 208 -0.90 -3.27 -5.16
C GLN A 208 -0.08 -3.73 -3.95
N ALA A 209 -0.74 -4.20 -2.88
CA ALA A 209 -0.08 -4.72 -1.69
C ALA A 209 0.63 -6.06 -1.93
N LEU A 210 0.06 -6.94 -2.78
CA LEU A 210 0.65 -8.24 -3.13
C LEU A 210 1.87 -8.11 -4.04
N HIS A 211 2.00 -7.00 -4.79
CA HIS A 211 3.03 -6.81 -5.81
C HIS A 211 3.79 -5.50 -5.64
N PRO A 212 4.50 -5.27 -4.51
CA PRO A 212 5.17 -4.00 -4.23
C PRO A 212 6.31 -3.65 -5.21
N GLY A 213 6.82 -4.64 -5.96
CA GLY A 213 7.82 -4.45 -7.01
C GLY A 213 7.24 -4.17 -8.41
N GLU A 214 5.93 -4.30 -8.58
CA GLU A 214 5.27 -4.05 -9.87
C GLU A 214 4.87 -2.59 -10.01
N THR A 215 4.81 -2.11 -11.26
CA THR A 215 4.26 -0.78 -11.51
C THR A 215 2.76 -0.80 -11.24
N ALA A 216 2.31 0.03 -10.29
CA ALA A 216 0.90 0.13 -9.87
C ALA A 216 -0.07 0.59 -10.97
N TYR A 217 0.46 1.13 -12.07
CA TYR A 217 -0.26 1.59 -13.26
C TYR A 217 0.61 1.50 -14.51
N GLN A 218 0.15 0.79 -15.53
CA GLN A 218 0.79 0.71 -16.83
C GLN A 218 -0.08 1.37 -17.90
N SER A 219 0.44 2.42 -18.55
CA SER A 219 -0.23 3.08 -19.67
C SER A 219 -0.41 2.13 -20.87
N ASP A 220 -1.48 2.33 -21.61
CA ASP A 220 -1.84 1.59 -22.82
C ASP A 220 -1.91 2.47 -24.09
N GLY A 221 -1.41 3.71 -24.02
CA GLY A 221 -1.41 4.60 -25.17
C GLY A 221 -1.23 6.09 -24.83
N ALA A 222 -1.19 6.90 -25.88
CA ALA A 222 -1.09 8.36 -25.76
C ALA A 222 -2.33 8.94 -25.07
N GLY A 223 -2.12 9.89 -24.16
CA GLY A 223 -3.19 10.55 -23.39
C GLY A 223 -3.70 9.76 -22.19
N ARG A 224 -3.07 8.61 -21.86
CA ARG A 224 -3.36 7.78 -20.68
C ARG A 224 -2.08 7.44 -19.90
N GLY A 225 -1.12 8.34 -19.89
CA GLY A 225 0.05 8.28 -19.04
C GLY A 225 -0.30 8.42 -17.55
N LEU A 226 0.69 8.11 -16.69
CA LEU A 226 0.55 8.15 -15.23
C LEU A 226 0.12 9.54 -14.72
N ASN A 227 0.55 10.61 -15.40
CA ASN A 227 0.28 12.00 -15.04
C ASN A 227 -0.73 12.68 -15.97
N ASP A 228 -1.36 11.94 -16.89
CA ASP A 228 -2.35 12.51 -17.78
C ASP A 228 -3.68 12.75 -17.02
N PRO A 229 -4.28 13.96 -17.12
CA PRO A 229 -5.56 14.26 -16.50
C PRO A 229 -6.69 13.36 -16.98
N MET A 230 -7.47 12.79 -16.04
CA MET A 230 -8.61 11.94 -16.36
C MET A 230 -9.86 12.76 -16.71
N LEU A 231 -10.54 12.40 -17.81
CA LEU A 231 -11.84 12.98 -18.18
C LEU A 231 -12.93 12.61 -17.16
N PRO A 232 -13.95 13.45 -16.93
CA PRO A 232 -14.16 14.79 -17.47
C PRO A 232 -13.50 15.88 -16.59
N TRP A 233 -12.66 15.48 -15.64
CA TRP A 233 -12.07 16.36 -14.63
C TRP A 233 -10.79 17.07 -15.10
N ASN A 234 -10.41 16.87 -16.35
CA ASN A 234 -9.17 17.39 -16.95
C ASN A 234 -9.06 18.91 -16.95
N ASN A 235 -10.19 19.63 -16.85
CA ASN A 235 -10.23 21.09 -16.80
C ASN A 235 -10.27 21.65 -15.36
N GLU A 236 -10.20 20.81 -14.34
CA GLU A 236 -10.13 21.27 -12.95
C GLU A 236 -8.78 21.94 -12.66
N VAL A 237 -8.73 22.81 -11.64
CA VAL A 237 -7.49 23.46 -11.20
C VAL A 237 -6.42 22.43 -10.81
N ASN A 238 -6.88 21.33 -10.20
CA ASN A 238 -6.05 20.21 -9.79
C ASN A 238 -6.69 18.92 -10.30
N PRO A 239 -6.54 18.59 -11.59
CA PRO A 239 -7.24 17.45 -12.15
C PRO A 239 -6.70 16.15 -11.51
N PRO A 240 -7.57 15.15 -11.30
CA PRO A 240 -7.14 13.83 -10.89
C PRO A 240 -6.37 13.18 -12.06
N THR A 241 -5.27 12.53 -11.70
CA THR A 241 -4.44 11.72 -12.60
C THR A 241 -4.30 10.33 -11.99
N PRO A 242 -3.95 9.28 -12.76
CA PRO A 242 -3.65 7.98 -12.19
C PRO A 242 -2.66 8.06 -11.01
N ALA A 243 -1.60 8.86 -11.12
CA ALA A 243 -0.61 9.08 -10.06
C ALA A 243 -1.23 9.52 -8.73
N ARG A 244 -2.23 10.41 -8.78
CA ARG A 244 -2.84 11.01 -7.58
C ARG A 244 -3.78 10.08 -6.83
N VAL A 245 -4.21 8.98 -7.47
CA VAL A 245 -5.17 8.05 -6.90
C VAL A 245 -4.60 6.65 -6.69
N LEU A 246 -3.29 6.43 -6.93
CA LEU A 246 -2.66 5.14 -6.73
C LEU A 246 -2.76 4.67 -5.27
N ASP A 247 -2.54 5.56 -4.32
CA ASP A 247 -2.61 5.27 -2.90
C ASP A 247 -3.99 5.71 -2.35
N HIS A 248 -4.85 4.73 -2.08
CA HIS A 248 -6.18 5.00 -1.53
C HIS A 248 -6.14 5.56 -0.11
N THR A 249 -5.11 5.25 0.67
CA THR A 249 -4.95 5.76 2.04
C THR A 249 -4.59 7.24 2.03
N ALA A 250 -3.78 7.69 1.07
CA ALA A 250 -3.49 9.10 0.84
C ALA A 250 -4.73 9.89 0.36
N LEU A 251 -5.70 9.21 -0.26
CA LEU A 251 -6.99 9.82 -0.57
C LEU A 251 -7.84 10.03 0.68
N GLY A 252 -7.61 9.25 1.74
CA GLY A 252 -8.19 9.39 3.08
C GLY A 252 -9.15 8.27 3.51
N TYR A 253 -9.25 7.17 2.75
CA TYR A 253 -10.11 6.03 3.12
C TYR A 253 -9.31 4.74 3.19
N THR A 254 -9.85 3.77 3.93
CA THR A 254 -9.34 2.40 4.03
C THR A 254 -10.47 1.40 3.79
N TYR A 255 -10.12 0.13 3.54
CA TYR A 255 -11.05 -0.99 3.64
C TYR A 255 -10.93 -1.67 5.01
N ASP A 256 -12.02 -2.26 5.50
CA ASP A 256 -11.99 -3.09 6.72
C ASP A 256 -11.16 -4.38 6.56
N THR A 257 -10.82 -4.75 5.32
CA THR A 257 -9.88 -5.82 4.97
C THR A 257 -8.55 -5.32 4.45
N ASP A 258 -8.30 -4.01 4.45
CA ASP A 258 -6.91 -3.57 4.29
C ASP A 258 -6.16 -4.30 5.39
N VAL A 259 -5.17 -5.12 5.00
CA VAL A 259 -4.18 -5.57 5.97
C VAL A 259 -3.73 -4.27 6.58
N VAL A 260 -4.02 -4.08 7.87
CA VAL A 260 -3.45 -2.98 8.59
C VAL A 260 -1.96 -3.23 8.41
N VAL A 261 -1.33 -2.50 7.50
CA VAL A 261 0.11 -2.32 7.57
C VAL A 261 0.21 -1.45 8.79
N ASP A 262 0.07 -2.09 9.96
CA ASP A 262 0.35 -1.42 11.21
C ASP A 262 1.75 -0.88 10.98
N PRO A 263 1.92 0.45 11.14
CA PRO A 263 3.25 1.01 11.00
C PRO A 263 4.17 0.14 11.86
N PRO A 264 5.30 -0.35 11.31
CA PRO A 264 6.09 -1.34 12.01
C PRO A 264 6.36 -0.90 13.45
N VAL A 265 6.04 -1.75 14.42
CA VAL A 265 6.18 -1.42 15.84
C VAL A 265 7.66 -1.17 16.14
N ASP A 266 7.96 -0.03 16.73
CA ASP A 266 9.33 0.35 17.05
C ASP A 266 9.90 -0.50 18.19
N LEU A 267 10.95 -1.27 17.88
CA LEU A 267 11.76 -1.97 18.85
C LEU A 267 12.99 -1.12 19.20
N THR A 268 13.22 -0.98 20.50
CA THR A 268 14.43 -0.33 21.02
C THR A 268 15.47 -1.41 21.31
N VAL A 269 16.66 -1.27 20.70
CA VAL A 269 17.79 -2.20 20.92
C VAL A 269 18.14 -2.23 22.41
N GLY A 270 18.18 -3.42 23.01
CA GLY A 270 18.49 -3.66 24.42
C GLY A 270 17.32 -3.43 25.39
N ALA A 271 16.13 -3.08 24.89
CA ALA A 271 14.94 -2.99 25.72
C ALA A 271 14.35 -4.38 26.04
N PRO A 272 13.52 -4.50 27.09
CA PRO A 272 12.77 -5.73 27.36
C PRO A 272 11.91 -6.16 26.15
N PRO A 273 11.61 -7.47 26.01
CA PRO A 273 10.82 -7.97 24.91
C PRO A 273 9.44 -7.31 24.81
N THR A 274 9.09 -6.88 23.60
CA THR A 274 7.75 -6.37 23.28
C THR A 274 6.81 -7.55 23.13
N GLN A 275 5.71 -7.55 23.89
CA GLN A 275 4.71 -8.62 23.86
C GLN A 275 3.68 -8.37 22.75
N ALA A 276 3.32 -9.42 22.02
CA ALA A 276 2.39 -9.37 20.90
C ALA A 276 1.65 -10.71 20.73
N SER A 277 0.76 -10.78 19.74
CA SER A 277 0.06 -12.02 19.39
C SER A 277 -0.34 -12.01 17.93
N ILE A 278 -0.20 -13.17 17.27
CA ILE A 278 -0.91 -13.47 16.02
C ILE A 278 -2.38 -13.72 16.39
N GLY A 279 -3.22 -12.70 16.25
CA GLY A 279 -4.66 -12.70 16.57
C GLY A 279 -5.53 -13.43 15.55
N GLN A 280 -5.10 -13.59 14.30
CA GLN A 280 -5.82 -14.35 13.27
C GLN A 280 -4.91 -15.11 12.30
N PRO A 281 -5.40 -16.23 11.71
CA PRO A 281 -4.67 -16.98 10.70
C PRO A 281 -4.16 -16.12 9.54
N GLY A 282 -2.88 -16.25 9.21
CA GLY A 282 -2.24 -15.52 8.10
C GLY A 282 -1.89 -14.06 8.41
N GLU A 283 -2.07 -13.60 9.64
CA GLU A 283 -1.60 -12.28 10.09
C GLU A 283 -0.06 -12.18 10.05
N LEU A 284 0.40 -10.97 9.75
CA LEU A 284 1.82 -10.60 9.67
C LEU A 284 2.06 -9.41 10.59
N ASP A 285 2.88 -9.59 11.61
CA ASP A 285 3.30 -8.50 12.48
C ASP A 285 4.60 -7.91 11.96
N TRP A 286 4.65 -6.59 11.88
CA TRP A 286 5.83 -5.86 11.43
C TRP A 286 6.44 -5.05 12.56
N TYR A 287 7.76 -5.11 12.65
CA TYR A 287 8.57 -4.35 13.60
C TYR A 287 9.66 -3.58 12.89
N ARG A 288 10.15 -2.52 13.51
CA ARG A 288 11.28 -1.72 13.04
C ARG A 288 12.26 -1.46 14.16
N PHE A 289 13.55 -1.51 13.87
CA PHE A 289 14.59 -1.03 14.78
C PHE A 289 15.68 -0.29 14.00
N VAL A 290 16.38 0.60 14.70
CA VAL A 290 17.50 1.35 14.14
C VAL A 290 18.81 0.72 14.60
N VAL A 291 19.65 0.40 13.63
CA VAL A 291 21.06 0.06 13.84
C VAL A 291 21.85 1.36 13.68
N PRO A 292 22.39 1.94 14.77
CA PRO A 292 23.08 3.24 14.69
C PRO A 292 24.49 3.13 14.09
N ALA A 293 25.11 1.97 14.22
CA ALA A 293 26.46 1.68 13.74
C ALA A 293 26.57 0.20 13.37
N ALA A 294 27.49 -0.13 12.47
CA ALA A 294 27.70 -1.52 12.08
C ALA A 294 28.11 -2.37 13.30
N GLY A 295 27.51 -3.55 13.47
CA GLY A 295 27.78 -4.40 14.62
C GLY A 295 26.98 -5.69 14.63
N GLY A 296 27.24 -6.54 15.63
CA GLY A 296 26.49 -7.78 15.83
C GLY A 296 25.17 -7.54 16.56
N PHE A 297 24.08 -8.04 15.99
CA PHE A 297 22.74 -7.99 16.54
C PHE A 297 22.12 -9.39 16.60
N THR A 298 21.38 -9.63 17.67
CA THR A 298 20.51 -10.79 17.86
C THR A 298 19.07 -10.30 17.89
N ILE A 299 18.24 -10.80 16.98
CA ILE A 299 16.79 -10.63 17.00
C ILE A 299 16.22 -11.99 17.43
N GLU A 300 15.41 -12.00 18.49
CA GLU A 300 14.93 -13.25 19.07
C GLU A 300 13.46 -13.12 19.48
N THR A 301 12.68 -14.15 19.16
CA THR A 301 11.32 -14.31 19.68
C THR A 301 11.31 -15.18 20.93
N GLN A 302 10.25 -15.08 21.72
CA GLN A 302 10.06 -15.86 22.93
C GLN A 302 8.58 -16.16 23.15
N GLY A 303 8.28 -17.21 23.91
CA GLY A 303 6.91 -17.59 24.27
C GLY A 303 6.50 -18.94 23.70
N PRO A 304 5.20 -19.29 23.85
CA PRO A 304 4.70 -20.63 23.53
C PRO A 304 4.36 -20.85 22.05
N THR A 305 4.35 -19.80 21.23
CA THR A 305 3.90 -19.85 19.84
C THR A 305 5.08 -20.05 18.89
N ASP A 306 4.95 -21.05 18.02
CA ASP A 306 5.90 -21.34 16.95
C ASP A 306 5.75 -20.30 15.83
N VAL A 307 6.77 -19.46 15.69
CA VAL A 307 6.78 -18.29 14.81
C VAL A 307 7.93 -18.36 13.81
N PHE A 308 7.69 -17.83 12.62
CA PHE A 308 8.68 -17.69 11.58
C PHE A 308 9.06 -16.22 11.43
N MET A 309 10.35 -15.92 11.40
CA MET A 309 10.89 -14.57 11.37
C MET A 309 11.64 -14.29 10.06
N SER A 310 11.35 -13.16 9.43
CA SER A 310 12.11 -12.62 8.30
C SER A 310 12.70 -11.25 8.66
N LEU A 311 13.99 -11.03 8.39
CA LEU A 311 14.68 -9.76 8.58
C LEU A 311 14.90 -9.06 7.22
N PHE A 312 14.56 -7.78 7.13
CA PHE A 312 14.74 -6.94 5.94
C PHE A 312 15.53 -5.68 6.24
N GLY A 313 16.28 -5.19 5.26
CA GLY A 313 16.99 -3.91 5.33
C GLY A 313 18.38 -3.95 4.68
N PRO A 314 19.21 -2.92 4.94
CA PRO A 314 18.85 -1.68 5.61
C PRO A 314 17.91 -0.79 4.76
N ASN A 315 17.09 0.02 5.42
CA ASN A 315 16.18 1.04 4.86
C ASN A 315 15.19 0.55 3.79
N SER A 316 14.93 -0.75 3.75
CA SER A 316 13.98 -1.37 2.82
C SER A 316 13.21 -2.47 3.55
N GLN A 317 11.88 -2.37 3.51
CA GLN A 317 10.97 -3.36 4.09
C GLN A 317 10.84 -4.62 3.20
N THR A 318 11.48 -4.63 2.02
CA THR A 318 11.40 -5.73 1.04
C THR A 318 12.76 -6.35 0.70
N ALA A 319 13.88 -5.71 1.06
CA ALA A 319 15.22 -6.27 0.83
C ALA A 319 15.53 -7.31 1.92
N LEU A 320 15.29 -8.59 1.61
CA LEU A 320 15.52 -9.67 2.56
C LEU A 320 17.01 -9.80 2.92
N VAL A 321 17.30 -9.82 4.22
CA VAL A 321 18.63 -10.09 4.78
C VAL A 321 18.77 -11.58 5.04
N THR A 322 17.89 -12.12 5.88
CA THR A 322 17.84 -13.54 6.26
C THR A 322 16.51 -13.89 6.91
N GLU A 323 16.25 -15.17 7.09
CA GLU A 323 15.07 -15.70 7.78
C GLU A 323 15.50 -16.79 8.78
N ASP A 324 14.66 -17.03 9.79
CA ASP A 324 14.86 -18.09 10.78
C ASP A 324 13.52 -18.49 11.43
N ASP A 325 13.41 -19.74 11.90
CA ASP A 325 12.23 -20.27 12.58
C ASP A 325 12.50 -21.02 13.89
N ASP A 326 13.61 -21.76 14.05
CA ASP A 326 13.80 -22.65 15.21
C ASP A 326 15.18 -22.59 15.89
N THR A 327 16.05 -21.65 15.54
CA THR A 327 17.40 -21.62 16.14
C THR A 327 17.47 -20.93 17.52
N GLY A 328 16.33 -20.44 18.02
CA GLY A 328 16.16 -19.88 19.37
C GLY A 328 15.82 -20.93 20.43
N GLN A 329 15.34 -20.48 21.59
CA GLN A 329 14.88 -21.41 22.63
C GLN A 329 13.53 -22.05 22.25
N ASP A 330 13.45 -23.37 22.36
CA ASP A 330 12.28 -24.20 22.04
C ASP A 330 11.84 -24.12 20.57
N VAL A 331 10.77 -23.37 20.28
CA VAL A 331 10.15 -23.21 18.94
C VAL A 331 10.25 -21.78 18.43
N ASN A 332 11.19 -21.00 18.99
CA ASN A 332 11.32 -19.59 18.70
C ASN A 332 12.43 -19.33 17.66
N ALA A 333 12.22 -18.31 16.84
CA ALA A 333 13.18 -17.86 15.85
C ALA A 333 14.27 -16.98 16.49
N ARG A 334 15.52 -17.13 16.03
CA ARG A 334 16.67 -16.35 16.50
C ARG A 334 17.63 -16.02 15.34
N ILE A 335 17.65 -14.77 14.92
CA ILE A 335 18.59 -14.28 13.90
C ILE A 335 19.78 -13.62 14.59
N GLU A 336 20.97 -14.17 14.40
CA GLU A 336 22.24 -13.51 14.70
C GLU A 336 22.87 -12.98 13.41
N SER A 337 23.12 -11.67 13.32
CA SER A 337 23.65 -11.06 12.11
C SER A 337 24.50 -9.83 12.40
N ASN A 338 25.55 -9.63 11.60
CA ASN A 338 26.27 -8.37 11.55
C ASN A 338 25.51 -7.41 10.63
N LEU A 339 24.96 -6.34 11.19
CA LEU A 339 24.12 -5.37 10.48
C LEU A 339 24.87 -4.06 10.34
N SER A 340 24.78 -3.42 9.16
CA SER A 340 25.29 -2.07 8.91
C SER A 340 24.39 -1.00 9.53
N ALA A 341 24.87 0.25 9.63
CA ALA A 341 24.02 1.35 10.09
C ALA A 341 22.80 1.54 9.17
N GLY A 342 21.60 1.59 9.75
CA GLY A 342 20.35 1.73 8.99
C GLY A 342 19.12 1.31 9.77
N THR A 343 17.97 1.47 9.13
CA THR A 343 16.68 1.01 9.67
C THR A 343 16.42 -0.41 9.18
N TYR A 344 16.11 -1.34 10.07
CA TYR A 344 15.76 -2.71 9.72
C TYR A 344 14.31 -3.01 10.08
N PHE A 345 13.73 -3.93 9.33
CA PHE A 345 12.34 -4.35 9.51
C PHE A 345 12.30 -5.85 9.79
N VAL A 346 11.51 -6.26 10.78
CA VAL A 346 11.29 -7.67 11.10
C VAL A 346 9.84 -7.99 10.81
N ARG A 347 9.60 -9.08 10.09
CA ARG A 347 8.28 -9.62 9.86
C ARG A 347 8.13 -10.92 10.62
N ILE A 348 7.12 -11.01 11.46
CA ILE A 348 6.74 -12.22 12.18
C ILE A 348 5.44 -12.76 11.59
N ARG A 349 5.39 -14.07 11.41
CA ARG A 349 4.16 -14.80 11.10
C ARG A 349 4.12 -16.07 11.94
N HIS A 350 2.93 -16.64 12.12
CA HIS A 350 2.85 -18.00 12.64
C HIS A 350 3.53 -18.98 11.67
N PHE A 351 4.24 -20.00 12.18
CA PHE A 351 4.91 -21.01 11.35
C PHE A 351 3.90 -21.75 10.47
N GLN A 352 2.82 -22.23 11.09
CA GLN A 352 1.64 -22.79 10.41
C GLN A 352 0.69 -21.70 9.89
N THR A 353 0.18 -21.86 8.68
CA THR A 353 -0.73 -20.91 8.01
C THR A 353 -2.06 -20.67 8.73
N ALA A 354 -2.53 -21.64 9.51
CA ALA A 354 -3.79 -21.56 10.26
C ALA A 354 -3.61 -21.19 11.75
N GLY A 355 -2.38 -21.01 12.21
CA GLY A 355 -2.09 -20.84 13.63
C GLY A 355 -2.26 -19.42 14.13
N THR A 356 -2.44 -19.30 15.45
CA THR A 356 -2.59 -18.06 16.22
C THR A 356 -1.90 -18.25 17.56
N GLY A 357 -1.56 -17.16 18.26
CA GLY A 357 -0.98 -17.25 19.60
C GLY A 357 -0.09 -16.08 19.98
N SER A 358 0.28 -16.03 21.26
CA SER A 358 1.09 -14.96 21.86
C SER A 358 2.59 -15.23 21.74
N TYR A 359 3.36 -14.19 21.49
CA TYR A 359 4.82 -14.23 21.52
C TYR A 359 5.39 -12.90 22.03
N GLY A 360 6.68 -12.86 22.33
CA GLY A 360 7.42 -11.63 22.53
C GLY A 360 8.59 -11.55 21.57
N ILE A 361 9.02 -10.34 21.22
CA ILE A 361 10.19 -10.10 20.37
C ILE A 361 11.13 -9.10 21.02
N SER A 362 12.44 -9.34 20.89
CA SER A 362 13.47 -8.40 21.34
C SER A 362 14.61 -8.31 20.33
N VAL A 363 15.30 -7.16 20.38
CA VAL A 363 16.54 -6.94 19.64
C VAL A 363 17.63 -6.64 20.66
N ILE A 364 18.65 -7.47 20.69
CA ILE A 364 19.84 -7.30 21.52
C ILE A 364 20.98 -6.96 20.58
N GLY A 365 21.61 -5.81 20.77
CA GLY A 365 22.79 -5.42 20.03
C GLY A 365 23.82 -4.86 20.97
N ALA A 366 25.08 -5.24 20.80
CA ALA A 366 26.17 -4.45 21.37
C ALA A 366 26.28 -3.19 20.49
N ALA A 367 25.88 -2.03 21.00
CA ALA A 367 26.24 -0.77 20.37
C ALA A 367 27.77 -0.72 20.29
N VAL A 368 28.33 -1.03 19.12
CA VAL A 368 29.75 -0.81 18.88
C VAL A 368 29.94 0.71 18.88
N PRO A 369 30.77 1.27 19.78
CA PRO A 369 31.08 2.69 19.73
C PRO A 369 31.54 3.05 18.32
N ILE A 370 30.95 4.08 17.71
CA ILE A 370 31.43 4.59 16.41
C ILE A 370 32.91 4.94 16.60
N PRO A 371 33.84 4.30 15.89
CA PRO A 371 35.25 4.53 16.11
C PRO A 371 35.60 6.00 15.83
N GLU A 372 36.31 6.63 16.77
CA GLU A 372 36.75 8.01 16.64
C GLU A 372 38.04 8.09 15.81
N ILE A 373 38.05 8.96 14.80
CA ILE A 373 39.25 9.31 14.05
C ILE A 373 39.86 10.56 14.68
N PRO A 374 41.06 10.46 15.28
CA PRO A 374 41.74 11.63 15.82
C PRO A 374 42.16 12.60 14.71
N VAL A 375 41.71 13.85 14.77
CA VAL A 375 42.15 14.91 13.86
C VAL A 375 43.66 15.08 13.96
N ASN A 376 44.36 15.04 12.82
CA ASN A 376 45.82 15.04 12.70
C ASN A 376 46.54 13.82 13.29
N GLY A 377 45.79 12.78 13.68
CA GLY A 377 46.34 11.52 14.15
C GLY A 377 46.71 10.53 13.04
N PRO A 378 47.02 9.27 13.41
CA PRO A 378 47.24 8.19 12.45
C PRO A 378 45.94 7.80 11.74
N ALA A 379 46.06 7.14 10.59
CA ALA A 379 44.93 6.57 9.89
C ALA A 379 44.33 5.38 10.65
N VAL A 380 43.00 5.29 10.67
CA VAL A 380 42.24 4.18 11.20
C VAL A 380 42.04 3.15 10.09
N GLN A 381 42.21 1.87 10.40
CA GLN A 381 41.99 0.78 9.44
C GLN A 381 40.53 0.34 9.47
N GLY A 382 39.97 0.07 8.28
CA GLY A 382 38.61 -0.40 8.09
C GLY A 382 38.56 -1.53 7.05
N ASN A 383 37.44 -2.23 6.99
CA ASN A 383 37.23 -3.30 6.01
C ASN A 383 35.75 -3.46 5.71
N ILE A 384 35.34 -3.15 4.48
CA ILE A 384 33.98 -3.37 4.00
C ILE A 384 33.79 -4.89 3.89
N ALA A 385 33.10 -5.47 4.86
CA ALA A 385 33.14 -6.91 5.12
C ALA A 385 32.15 -7.71 4.24
N ALA A 386 31.12 -7.05 3.73
CA ALA A 386 30.07 -7.67 2.91
C ALA A 386 29.61 -6.73 1.80
N ALA A 387 28.98 -7.30 0.77
CA ALA A 387 28.35 -6.52 -0.28
C ALA A 387 27.27 -5.60 0.32
N ASN A 388 27.20 -4.37 -0.19
CA ASN A 388 26.23 -3.34 0.20
C ASN A 388 26.31 -2.90 1.69
N GLU A 389 27.43 -3.17 2.35
CA GLU A 389 27.74 -2.74 3.71
C GLU A 389 28.43 -1.37 3.72
N SER A 390 28.40 -0.68 4.87
CA SER A 390 29.11 0.59 5.07
C SER A 390 29.54 0.79 6.51
N ASP A 391 30.80 1.18 6.69
CA ASP A 391 31.39 1.54 7.96
C ASP A 391 31.09 3.00 8.32
N MET A 392 31.01 3.30 9.62
CA MET A 392 30.81 4.65 10.13
C MET A 392 31.91 5.02 11.13
N TYR A 393 32.42 6.24 11.00
CA TYR A 393 33.39 6.85 11.93
C TYR A 393 32.92 8.21 12.42
N THR A 394 33.50 8.69 13.51
CA THR A 394 33.25 10.04 14.05
C THR A 394 34.56 10.82 14.21
N PHE A 395 34.51 12.14 14.08
CA PHE A 395 35.61 13.02 14.51
C PHE A 395 35.06 14.35 15.04
N THR A 396 35.84 15.00 15.91
CA THR A 396 35.47 16.30 16.46
C THR A 396 36.21 17.42 15.74
N ALA A 397 35.49 18.30 15.04
CA ALA A 397 36.05 19.58 14.61
C ALA A 397 36.05 20.55 15.80
N GLY A 398 37.23 20.86 16.35
CA GLY A 398 37.33 21.74 17.52
C GLY A 398 37.29 23.25 17.20
N VAL A 399 37.55 23.63 15.96
CA VAL A 399 37.64 25.03 15.52
C VAL A 399 37.08 25.18 14.11
N THR A 400 36.69 26.39 13.72
CA THR A 400 36.37 26.69 12.32
C THR A 400 37.63 26.63 11.46
N ALA A 401 37.76 25.63 10.61
CA ALA A 401 38.91 25.44 9.73
C ALA A 401 38.55 24.55 8.53
N THR A 402 39.46 24.45 7.56
CA THR A 402 39.36 23.45 6.49
C THR A 402 39.85 22.11 7.02
N TYR A 403 39.05 21.07 6.82
CA TYR A 403 39.39 19.68 7.14
C TYR A 403 39.46 18.87 5.85
N THR A 404 40.44 17.97 5.79
CA THR A 404 40.59 16.97 4.73
C THR A 404 40.30 15.61 5.32
N MET A 405 39.28 14.92 4.79
CA MET A 405 38.95 13.54 5.14
C MET A 405 39.22 12.68 3.92
N GLU A 406 40.05 11.67 4.06
CA GLU A 406 40.57 10.90 2.93
C GLU A 406 40.68 9.42 3.28
N THR A 407 40.28 8.58 2.34
CA THR A 407 40.53 7.14 2.37
C THR A 407 41.77 6.79 1.54
N ALA A 408 42.40 5.66 1.87
CA ALA A 408 43.53 5.12 1.11
C ALA A 408 43.52 3.59 1.17
N GLY A 409 43.98 2.96 0.09
CA GLY A 409 44.01 1.50 -0.06
C GLY A 409 43.81 1.07 -1.51
N ASN A 410 43.55 -0.21 -1.72
CA ASN A 410 43.22 -0.77 -3.05
C ASN A 410 41.71 -0.90 -3.28
N THR A 411 40.90 -0.65 -2.24
CA THR A 411 39.44 -0.72 -2.32
C THR A 411 38.88 0.58 -2.87
N ASP A 412 37.98 0.47 -3.84
CA ASP A 412 37.27 1.60 -4.46
C ASP A 412 36.22 2.13 -3.48
N THR A 413 36.55 3.23 -2.81
CA THR A 413 35.78 3.74 -1.67
C THR A 413 34.88 4.90 -2.09
N PHE A 414 33.75 5.02 -1.41
CA PHE A 414 32.82 6.13 -1.52
C PHE A 414 32.60 6.70 -0.12
N LEU A 415 32.97 7.96 0.08
CA LEU A 415 32.95 8.64 1.37
C LEU A 415 31.79 9.64 1.43
N THR A 416 31.02 9.61 2.52
CA THR A 416 29.99 10.62 2.82
C THR A 416 30.34 11.35 4.12
N LEU A 417 30.24 12.68 4.11
CA LEU A 417 30.36 13.53 5.29
C LEU A 417 28.97 13.97 5.79
N LEU A 418 28.75 13.81 7.09
CA LEU A 418 27.50 14.07 7.79
C LEU A 418 27.75 14.95 9.04
N GLY A 419 26.79 15.80 9.40
CA GLY A 419 26.81 16.62 10.61
C GLY A 419 26.47 18.10 10.38
N PRO A 420 26.85 18.99 11.31
CA PRO A 420 27.38 18.68 12.65
C PRO A 420 26.31 18.05 13.56
N ASN A 421 26.77 17.27 14.55
CA ASN A 421 25.98 16.66 15.64
C ASN A 421 24.79 15.80 15.18
N SER A 422 24.85 15.28 13.95
CA SER A 422 23.83 14.40 13.39
C SER A 422 24.49 13.36 12.48
N GLN A 423 24.16 12.09 12.72
CA GLN A 423 24.62 10.95 11.92
C GLN A 423 23.88 10.82 10.59
N THR A 424 22.92 11.70 10.30
CA THR A 424 22.07 11.63 9.09
C THR A 424 22.02 12.94 8.31
N ALA A 425 22.45 14.06 8.88
CA ALA A 425 22.46 15.35 8.21
C ALA A 425 23.56 15.40 7.14
N PHE A 426 23.18 15.24 5.88
CA PHE A 426 24.11 15.23 4.76
C PHE A 426 24.80 16.58 4.53
N ILE A 427 26.13 16.57 4.33
CA ILE A 427 26.92 17.74 3.92
C ILE A 427 27.44 17.57 2.49
N THR A 428 28.19 16.50 2.22
CA THR A 428 28.81 16.24 0.91
C THR A 428 29.28 14.79 0.82
N GLN A 429 29.65 14.33 -0.37
CA GLN A 429 30.24 13.01 -0.62
C GLN A 429 31.29 13.10 -1.73
N ASP A 430 32.14 12.08 -1.85
CA ASP A 430 33.19 11.93 -2.86
C ASP A 430 33.55 10.44 -3.05
N ASP A 431 34.06 10.05 -4.22
CA ASP A 431 34.50 8.68 -4.53
C ASP A 431 35.91 8.58 -5.11
N ASP A 432 36.39 9.54 -5.90
CA ASP A 432 37.65 9.39 -6.66
C ASP A 432 38.66 10.56 -6.53
N SER A 433 38.43 11.52 -5.62
CA SER A 433 39.34 12.66 -5.46
C SER A 433 40.60 12.36 -4.63
N GLY A 434 40.73 11.16 -4.08
CA GLY A 434 41.87 10.66 -3.28
C GLY A 434 42.91 9.90 -4.10
N PRO A 435 43.86 9.20 -3.44
CA PRO A 435 44.87 8.39 -4.13
C PRO A 435 44.25 7.15 -4.79
N GLY A 436 44.50 6.97 -6.08
CA GLY A 436 43.94 5.82 -6.83
C GLY A 436 42.43 5.98 -7.02
N SER A 437 41.65 4.99 -6.58
CA SER A 437 40.18 4.98 -6.59
C SER A 437 39.60 5.25 -5.19
N ASN A 438 40.29 6.06 -4.38
CA ASN A 438 39.83 6.39 -3.04
C ASN A 438 39.22 7.78 -3.00
N SER A 439 38.40 8.03 -1.99
CA SER A 439 37.71 9.31 -1.80
C SER A 439 38.54 10.33 -1.01
N ARG A 440 38.36 11.61 -1.33
CA ARG A 440 38.88 12.75 -0.57
C ARG A 440 37.87 13.89 -0.53
N ILE A 441 37.44 14.26 0.66
CA ILE A 441 36.60 15.44 0.90
C ILE A 441 37.44 16.54 1.56
N VAL A 442 37.44 17.75 0.98
CA VAL A 442 38.03 18.96 1.58
C VAL A 442 36.93 19.98 1.85
N ARG A 443 36.68 20.32 3.13
CA ARG A 443 35.58 21.21 3.54
C ARG A 443 35.94 22.11 4.71
N ALA A 444 35.46 23.36 4.65
CA ALA A 444 35.45 24.24 5.81
C ALA A 444 34.31 23.82 6.76
N LEU A 445 34.65 23.48 8.01
CA LEU A 445 33.72 22.99 9.02
C LEU A 445 33.70 23.94 10.22
N MET A 446 32.55 24.10 10.85
CA MET A 446 32.41 24.77 12.15
C MET A 446 32.61 23.77 13.30
N PRO A 447 32.84 24.22 14.55
CA PRO A 447 32.97 23.31 15.68
C PRO A 447 31.77 22.37 15.84
N GLY A 448 32.03 21.09 16.07
CA GLY A 448 31.00 20.06 16.25
C GLY A 448 31.51 18.64 16.02
N ALA A 449 30.68 17.65 16.34
CA ALA A 449 30.92 16.26 15.98
C ALA A 449 30.46 15.99 14.54
N TYR A 450 31.28 15.33 13.74
CA TYR A 450 30.98 14.98 12.35
C TYR A 450 31.16 13.48 12.15
N PHE A 451 30.42 12.94 11.19
CA PHE A 451 30.41 11.51 10.91
C PHE A 451 30.83 11.26 9.46
N LEU A 452 31.61 10.19 9.28
CA LEU A 452 32.11 9.75 7.99
C LEU A 452 31.58 8.35 7.72
N ARG A 453 30.80 8.21 6.65
CA ARG A 453 30.34 6.90 6.18
C ARG A 453 31.17 6.47 4.99
N VAL A 454 31.78 5.29 5.08
CA VAL A 454 32.57 4.68 4.01
C VAL A 454 31.84 3.45 3.51
N ARG A 455 31.66 3.35 2.21
CA ARG A 455 31.18 2.14 1.54
C ARG A 455 32.03 1.85 0.32
N HIS A 456 31.87 0.68 -0.28
CA HIS A 456 32.43 0.42 -1.60
C HIS A 456 31.65 1.23 -2.66
N TYR A 457 32.33 1.71 -3.71
CA TYR A 457 31.68 2.39 -4.84
C TYR A 457 30.59 1.52 -5.49
N SER A 458 30.96 0.31 -5.91
CA SER A 458 30.04 -0.77 -6.33
C SER A 458 29.28 -1.42 -5.16
N ALA A 459 28.00 -1.71 -5.36
CA ALA A 459 27.13 -2.38 -4.38
C ALA A 459 27.55 -3.82 -4.04
N THR A 460 28.37 -4.47 -4.86
CA THR A 460 28.86 -5.84 -4.60
C THR A 460 30.30 -5.90 -4.11
N GLY A 461 30.99 -4.76 -4.07
CA GLY A 461 32.40 -4.72 -3.74
C GLY A 461 32.65 -4.77 -2.22
N THR A 462 33.80 -5.33 -1.85
CA THR A 462 34.26 -5.49 -0.48
C THR A 462 35.76 -5.23 -0.41
N GLY A 463 36.31 -5.05 0.78
CA GLY A 463 37.76 -5.04 1.00
C GLY A 463 38.28 -4.01 2.00
N PRO A 464 39.60 -4.08 2.28
CA PRO A 464 40.24 -3.27 3.30
C PRO A 464 40.58 -1.86 2.81
N TYR A 465 40.49 -0.88 3.71
CA TYR A 465 40.90 0.49 3.48
C TYR A 465 41.42 1.13 4.77
N SER A 466 41.97 2.33 4.64
CA SER A 466 42.30 3.18 5.78
C SER A 466 41.67 4.56 5.61
N ILE A 467 41.37 5.25 6.70
CA ILE A 467 40.77 6.58 6.69
C ILE A 467 41.47 7.49 7.70
N PHE A 468 41.66 8.77 7.34
CA PHE A 468 42.23 9.76 8.25
C PHE A 468 41.58 11.14 8.07
N VAL A 469 41.74 11.99 9.08
CA VAL A 469 41.30 13.39 9.05
C VAL A 469 42.49 14.33 9.33
N ARG A 470 42.73 15.29 8.44
CA ARG A 470 43.72 16.38 8.61
C ARG A 470 43.02 17.72 8.73
N ARG A 471 43.64 18.64 9.47
CA ARG A 471 43.27 20.05 9.55
C ARG A 471 44.43 20.91 9.11
#